data_AF-A0A0W0XLY0-F1
#
_entry.id   AF-A0A0W0XLY0-F1
#
_cell.length_a   1.000
_cell.length_b   1.000
_cell.length_c   1.000
_cell.angle_alpha   90.00
_cell.angle_beta   90.00
_cell.angle_gamma   90.00
#
_symmetry.space_group_name_H-M   'P 1'
#
loop_
_entity.id
_entity.type
_entity.pdbx_description
1 polymer ?
#
loop_
_entity_poly.entity_id
_entity_poly.type
_entity_poly.pdbx_seq_one_letter_code
_entity_poly.pdbx_strand_id
1 'polypeptide(L)'
;MAKVVYHSLDFDGCFSNEASSHALGKQWTASKSNQETNQAYLAANAAILTTFAKGDETILLVGSNRQNPHIDFKNGTGTEYPPGSVFPRMEAFADQVGGTFNPFLLTDLETAKPDIGSTYRRFKEKDYLQENGSYKDKVDPRQLESDGFSLQKDDESKVSLLYAQMQLAAMNHPHDVIEFNFYDDRKDIAEPLFTFFQKNPELIPKNVTLNVIGYSGPALTREQVQESLTHFIMHTTSDPGSTRTLDVLKDAEKNNFPVLIKIPGEEDTFNLYRRNEDGEWGFEAFDGVIEGLDPSTLSGKFPKEGERTYPNTAKEPEIFSYLKNHHFVPIPSTRRSSKPVYDYGEPKRFTPVQGEGSIPTEVADWLPAYHSLRDTAKVSEMDDYKISVAEGFDLTAFIARLPSPETGILSDKSREYIDLMIEKKRFQLQGELTAEERNALESSLIELYKVRINSDNKQLLSQSIGTVEVRDARNELCTAVTDALESPELTLEDCQNMDNILHHSNKAIDPTQTTETQLNSLCELGTLSDKVGSKTSAKLAAVSAACGLFAVVAAIAAIALAPTGIGLAIGFAVAGALAAASIGTGIGAQITETNLADKTRNFKDALQDIREPSEEEPSLNQGYIRV
;
A
#
# COMPACT_ATOMS: atom_id res chain seq x y z
N MET A 1 -6.90 -22.00 -16.05
CA MET A 1 -6.64 -20.70 -15.42
C MET A 1 -7.88 -19.89 -15.65
N ALA A 2 -8.73 -19.79 -14.64
CA ALA A 2 -9.94 -18.98 -14.67
C ALA A 2 -9.55 -17.50 -14.56
N LYS A 3 -10.46 -16.61 -14.93
CA LYS A 3 -10.34 -15.17 -14.66
C LYS A 3 -11.21 -14.84 -13.45
N VAL A 4 -10.59 -14.37 -12.38
CA VAL A 4 -11.29 -13.91 -11.17
C VAL A 4 -11.21 -12.39 -11.13
N VAL A 5 -12.34 -11.72 -10.90
CA VAL A 5 -12.39 -10.26 -10.84
C VAL A 5 -12.75 -9.80 -9.43
N TYR A 6 -11.92 -8.92 -8.86
CA TYR A 6 -12.20 -8.25 -7.60
C TYR A 6 -12.57 -6.80 -7.85
N HIS A 7 -13.55 -6.28 -7.11
CA HIS A 7 -13.94 -4.88 -7.06
C HIS A 7 -13.87 -4.39 -5.61
N SER A 8 -12.86 -3.60 -5.28
CA SER A 8 -12.69 -2.97 -3.98
C SER A 8 -13.16 -1.52 -4.04
N LEU A 9 -14.27 -1.24 -3.35
CA LEU A 9 -15.03 -0.02 -3.54
C LEU A 9 -14.85 0.93 -2.36
N ASP A 10 -14.29 2.12 -2.58
CA ASP A 10 -14.51 3.20 -1.62
C ASP A 10 -16.01 3.54 -1.53
N PHE A 11 -16.43 4.06 -0.38
CA PHE A 11 -17.83 4.34 -0.11
C PHE A 11 -18.10 5.84 -0.03
N ASP A 12 -17.43 6.55 0.88
CA ASP A 12 -17.74 7.95 1.22
C ASP A 12 -17.33 8.95 0.13
N GLY A 13 -18.26 9.33 -0.74
CA GLY A 13 -18.00 10.20 -1.90
C GLY A 13 -17.81 9.47 -3.22
N CYS A 14 -17.62 8.16 -3.16
CA CYS A 14 -17.50 7.30 -4.33
C CYS A 14 -18.86 6.62 -4.63
N PHE A 15 -19.20 5.55 -3.94
CA PHE A 15 -20.49 4.83 -4.11
C PHE A 15 -21.62 5.34 -3.20
N SER A 16 -21.27 6.05 -2.13
CA SER A 16 -22.16 6.91 -1.35
C SER A 16 -21.90 8.37 -1.71
N ASN A 17 -22.49 8.79 -2.82
CA ASN A 17 -22.35 10.10 -3.44
C ASN A 17 -23.65 10.93 -3.31
N GLU A 18 -23.61 12.16 -3.82
CA GLU A 18 -24.72 13.11 -3.80
C GLU A 18 -25.97 12.54 -4.48
N ALA A 19 -25.83 11.84 -5.61
CA ALA A 19 -26.98 11.23 -6.30
C ALA A 19 -27.68 10.19 -5.42
N SER A 20 -26.92 9.34 -4.72
CA SER A 20 -27.48 8.39 -3.75
C SER A 20 -28.12 9.10 -2.55
N SER A 21 -27.52 10.20 -2.08
CA SER A 21 -28.07 11.01 -0.97
C SER A 21 -29.41 11.65 -1.34
N HIS A 22 -29.52 12.19 -2.55
CA HIS A 22 -30.78 12.70 -3.09
C HIS A 22 -31.83 11.59 -3.25
N ALA A 23 -31.43 10.43 -3.78
CA ALA A 23 -32.33 9.29 -3.95
C ALA A 23 -32.83 8.74 -2.60
N LEU A 24 -32.00 8.76 -1.56
CA LEU A 24 -32.39 8.42 -0.19
C LEU A 24 -33.35 9.45 0.40
N GLY A 25 -33.06 10.74 0.22
CA GLY A 25 -33.82 11.82 0.82
C GLY A 25 -33.54 11.99 2.31
N LYS A 26 -34.08 13.09 2.87
CA LYS A 26 -33.93 13.41 4.29
C LYS A 26 -34.68 12.39 5.15
N GLN A 27 -34.14 12.10 6.34
CA GLN A 27 -34.78 11.22 7.34
C GLN A 27 -35.10 9.80 6.84
N TRP A 28 -34.38 9.32 5.83
CA TRP A 28 -34.60 7.97 5.28
C TRP A 28 -34.44 6.88 6.35
N THR A 29 -33.59 7.11 7.35
CA THR A 29 -33.32 6.17 8.45
C THR A 29 -34.57 5.80 9.24
N ALA A 30 -35.58 6.67 9.27
CA ALA A 30 -36.86 6.43 9.95
C ALA A 30 -38.01 6.08 8.98
N SER A 31 -37.83 6.27 7.68
CA SER A 31 -38.93 6.23 6.70
C SER A 31 -38.76 5.21 5.58
N LYS A 32 -37.55 4.73 5.30
CA LYS A 32 -37.26 3.78 4.22
C LYS A 32 -36.97 2.38 4.75
N SER A 33 -37.47 1.40 4.01
CA SER A 33 -37.12 -0.02 4.15
C SER A 33 -35.72 -0.32 3.60
N ASN A 34 -35.18 -1.50 3.92
CA ASN A 34 -33.89 -1.94 3.38
C ASN A 34 -33.86 -1.98 1.85
N GLN A 35 -34.95 -2.44 1.25
CA GLN A 35 -35.09 -2.56 -0.19
C GLN A 35 -35.06 -1.18 -0.86
N GLU A 36 -35.77 -0.20 -0.31
CA GLU A 36 -35.77 1.17 -0.84
C GLU A 36 -34.41 1.84 -0.68
N THR A 37 -33.75 1.64 0.46
CA THR A 37 -32.39 2.15 0.68
C THR A 37 -31.41 1.51 -0.31
N ASN A 38 -31.45 0.19 -0.51
CA ASN A 38 -30.62 -0.50 -1.50
C ASN A 38 -30.88 0.03 -2.90
N GLN A 39 -32.15 0.13 -3.29
CA GLN A 39 -32.54 0.62 -4.60
C GLN A 39 -32.05 2.04 -4.87
N ALA A 40 -32.01 2.91 -3.85
CA ALA A 40 -31.45 4.26 -4.00
C ALA A 40 -29.96 4.23 -4.36
N TYR A 41 -29.16 3.43 -3.66
CA TYR A 41 -27.74 3.26 -3.97
C TYR A 41 -27.50 2.58 -5.32
N LEU A 42 -28.26 1.53 -5.63
CA LEU A 42 -28.17 0.81 -6.90
C LEU A 42 -28.54 1.69 -8.07
N ALA A 43 -29.64 2.46 -7.98
CA ALA A 43 -30.08 3.36 -9.03
C ALA A 43 -29.08 4.50 -9.27
N ALA A 44 -28.57 5.12 -8.20
CA ALA A 44 -27.57 6.17 -8.31
C ALA A 44 -26.28 5.69 -8.99
N ASN A 45 -25.87 4.44 -8.76
CA ASN A 45 -24.63 3.89 -9.31
C ASN A 45 -24.86 2.95 -10.51
N ALA A 46 -26.08 2.90 -11.08
CA ALA A 46 -26.45 1.91 -12.09
C ALA A 46 -25.52 1.94 -13.32
N ALA A 47 -25.17 3.15 -13.79
CA ALA A 47 -24.27 3.31 -14.93
C ALA A 47 -22.91 2.67 -14.67
N ILE A 48 -22.26 2.98 -13.54
CA ILE A 48 -20.93 2.44 -13.24
C ILE A 48 -20.97 0.92 -12.99
N LEU A 49 -21.99 0.41 -12.29
CA LEU A 49 -22.15 -1.02 -11.98
C LEU A 49 -22.29 -1.88 -13.24
N THR A 50 -22.88 -1.35 -14.31
CA THR A 50 -22.97 -2.08 -15.59
C THR A 50 -21.64 -2.18 -16.34
N THR A 51 -20.67 -1.32 -16.01
CA THR A 51 -19.32 -1.33 -16.59
C THR A 51 -18.33 -2.22 -15.84
N PHE A 52 -18.75 -2.81 -14.71
CA PHE A 52 -17.89 -3.69 -13.93
C PHE A 52 -17.44 -4.87 -14.78
N ALA A 53 -16.13 -5.08 -14.82
CA ALA A 53 -15.56 -6.28 -15.41
C ALA A 53 -16.13 -7.52 -14.72
N LYS A 54 -16.39 -8.56 -15.52
CA LYS A 54 -16.88 -9.85 -15.05
C LYS A 54 -15.86 -10.92 -15.37
N GLY A 55 -15.67 -11.83 -14.40
CA GLY A 55 -14.88 -13.04 -14.55
C GLY A 55 -15.75 -14.28 -14.42
N ASP A 56 -15.09 -15.44 -14.37
CA ASP A 56 -15.71 -16.70 -13.95
C ASP A 56 -16.23 -16.58 -12.50
N GLU A 57 -15.54 -15.76 -11.70
CA GLU A 57 -15.98 -15.29 -10.40
C GLU A 57 -15.80 -13.78 -10.29
N THR A 58 -16.73 -13.10 -9.63
CA THR A 58 -16.68 -11.66 -9.35
C THR A 58 -16.88 -11.44 -7.85
N ILE A 59 -15.92 -10.83 -7.19
CA ILE A 59 -15.90 -10.62 -5.73
C ILE A 59 -15.87 -9.13 -5.42
N LEU A 60 -16.69 -8.68 -4.47
CA LEU A 60 -16.71 -7.30 -3.99
C LEU A 60 -16.12 -7.21 -2.58
N LEU A 61 -15.37 -6.14 -2.34
CA LEU A 61 -14.69 -5.84 -1.09
C LEU A 61 -15.01 -4.40 -0.65
N VAL A 62 -14.90 -4.14 0.65
CA VAL A 62 -14.90 -2.77 1.17
C VAL A 62 -13.52 -2.14 0.89
N GLY A 63 -13.46 -1.21 -0.06
CA GLY A 63 -12.28 -0.40 -0.40
C GLY A 63 -12.21 0.94 0.34
N SER A 64 -13.09 1.14 1.33
CA SER A 64 -13.17 2.35 2.14
C SER A 64 -12.40 2.22 3.46
N ASN A 65 -12.05 3.35 4.09
CA ASN A 65 -11.44 3.36 5.45
C ASN A 65 -12.40 2.85 6.54
N ARG A 66 -13.65 2.55 6.20
CA ARG A 66 -14.65 1.85 7.03
C ARG A 66 -14.28 0.37 7.28
N GLN A 67 -13.04 0.11 7.69
CA GLN A 67 -12.45 -1.21 7.94
C GLN A 67 -12.68 -1.72 9.38
N ASN A 68 -13.41 -0.96 10.19
CA ASN A 68 -13.83 -1.37 11.52
C ASN A 68 -15.18 -0.74 11.88
N PRO A 69 -15.94 -1.34 12.82
CA PRO A 69 -17.24 -0.81 13.21
C PRO A 69 -17.23 0.61 13.78
N HIS A 70 -16.14 1.07 14.40
CA HIS A 70 -16.06 2.45 14.90
C HIS A 70 -16.06 3.47 13.77
N ILE A 71 -15.22 3.25 12.75
CA ILE A 71 -15.14 4.15 11.60
C ILE A 71 -16.42 4.07 10.76
N ASP A 72 -16.97 2.87 10.56
CA ASP A 72 -18.25 2.72 9.86
C ASP A 72 -19.41 3.40 10.60
N PHE A 73 -19.49 3.29 11.94
CA PHE A 73 -20.48 4.01 12.75
C PHE A 73 -20.32 5.53 12.65
N LYS A 74 -19.09 6.02 12.82
CA LYS A 74 -18.79 7.45 12.77
C LYS A 74 -19.14 8.06 11.42
N ASN A 75 -18.82 7.39 10.32
CA ASN A 75 -19.13 7.88 8.97
C ASN A 75 -20.57 7.55 8.55
N GLY A 76 -21.21 6.56 9.18
CA GLY A 76 -22.58 6.14 8.89
C GLY A 76 -23.66 6.98 9.58
N THR A 77 -23.29 7.89 10.47
CA THR A 77 -24.21 8.66 11.33
C THR A 77 -23.87 10.17 11.33
N GLY A 78 -24.68 10.99 12.01
CA GLY A 78 -24.30 12.36 12.38
C GLY A 78 -24.40 13.43 11.28
N THR A 79 -24.91 13.10 10.09
CA THR A 79 -25.18 14.07 9.02
C THR A 79 -26.68 14.20 8.77
N GLU A 80 -27.10 15.23 8.03
CA GLU A 80 -28.51 15.39 7.58
C GLU A 80 -28.95 14.25 6.64
N TYR A 81 -27.98 13.66 5.94
CA TYR A 81 -28.13 12.54 5.01
C TYR A 81 -27.14 11.44 5.40
N PRO A 82 -27.36 10.72 6.51
CA PRO A 82 -26.43 9.72 6.97
C PRO A 82 -26.37 8.59 5.93
N PRO A 83 -25.19 8.14 5.49
CA PRO A 83 -25.09 7.08 4.50
C PRO A 83 -25.38 5.68 5.08
N GLY A 84 -25.51 5.56 6.40
CA GLY A 84 -25.67 4.28 7.08
C GLY A 84 -24.40 3.44 7.03
N SER A 85 -24.52 2.15 7.34
CA SER A 85 -23.41 1.20 7.29
C SER A 85 -23.08 0.80 5.85
N VAL A 86 -21.78 0.70 5.55
CA VAL A 86 -21.31 0.26 4.22
C VAL A 86 -21.66 -1.20 3.93
N PHE A 87 -21.73 -2.06 4.95
CA PHE A 87 -21.74 -3.50 4.71
C PHE A 87 -23.00 -4.01 3.99
N PRO A 88 -24.23 -3.64 4.40
CA PRO A 88 -25.43 -4.08 3.67
C PRO A 88 -25.49 -3.51 2.24
N ARG A 89 -24.83 -2.37 1.99
CA ARG A 89 -24.76 -1.79 0.64
C ARG A 89 -23.80 -2.57 -0.25
N MET A 90 -22.66 -3.03 0.30
CA MET A 90 -21.74 -3.89 -0.44
C MET A 90 -22.34 -5.26 -0.76
N GLU A 91 -23.12 -5.85 0.15
CA GLU A 91 -23.91 -7.05 -0.14
C GLU A 91 -24.86 -6.80 -1.32
N ALA A 92 -25.61 -5.70 -1.31
CA ALA A 92 -26.53 -5.36 -2.39
C ALA A 92 -25.81 -5.09 -3.73
N PHE A 93 -24.65 -4.42 -3.71
CA PHE A 93 -23.85 -4.24 -4.92
C PHE A 93 -23.34 -5.57 -5.48
N ALA A 94 -22.93 -6.49 -4.61
CA ALA A 94 -22.44 -7.80 -5.02
C ALA A 94 -23.56 -8.60 -5.70
N ASP A 95 -24.74 -8.64 -5.08
CA ASP A 95 -25.94 -9.27 -5.64
C ASP A 95 -26.30 -8.65 -7.00
N GLN A 96 -26.29 -7.32 -7.12
CA GLN A 96 -26.65 -6.61 -8.35
C GLN A 96 -25.74 -6.97 -9.53
N VAL A 97 -24.45 -7.18 -9.29
CA VAL A 97 -23.52 -7.52 -10.37
C VAL A 97 -23.40 -9.02 -10.62
N GLY A 98 -24.09 -9.85 -9.81
CA GLY A 98 -24.01 -11.31 -9.85
C GLY A 98 -22.70 -11.85 -9.26
N GLY A 99 -22.11 -11.12 -8.31
CA GLY A 99 -20.88 -11.49 -7.61
C GLY A 99 -21.13 -11.93 -6.16
N THR A 100 -20.04 -12.06 -5.40
CA THR A 100 -20.06 -12.40 -3.97
C THR A 100 -19.46 -11.28 -3.15
N PHE A 101 -20.02 -11.02 -1.97
CA PHE A 101 -19.41 -10.10 -1.02
C PHE A 101 -18.37 -10.84 -0.18
N ASN A 102 -17.12 -10.36 -0.20
CA ASN A 102 -16.07 -10.86 0.66
C ASN A 102 -16.02 -10.01 1.96
N PRO A 103 -16.22 -10.65 3.12
CA PRO A 103 -16.36 -9.96 4.40
C PRO A 103 -15.04 -9.52 5.05
N PHE A 104 -13.91 -9.67 4.36
CA PHE A 104 -12.61 -9.29 4.88
C PHE A 104 -12.54 -7.80 5.23
N LEU A 105 -12.07 -7.52 6.44
CA LEU A 105 -11.74 -6.18 6.92
C LEU A 105 -10.32 -6.19 7.48
N LEU A 106 -9.58 -5.07 7.37
CA LEU A 106 -8.20 -4.98 7.91
C LEU A 106 -8.10 -5.36 9.40
N THR A 107 -9.17 -5.11 10.14
CA THR A 107 -9.30 -5.51 11.55
C THR A 107 -9.05 -6.98 11.82
N ASP A 108 -9.34 -7.84 10.85
CA ASP A 108 -9.13 -9.28 10.96
C ASP A 108 -7.65 -9.66 11.10
N LEU A 109 -6.74 -8.79 10.63
CA LEU A 109 -5.28 -9.02 10.65
C LEU A 109 -4.60 -8.52 11.93
N GLU A 110 -5.27 -7.69 12.71
CA GLU A 110 -4.65 -6.97 13.83
C GLU A 110 -4.75 -7.76 15.16
N THR A 111 -5.09 -9.04 15.06
CA THR A 111 -5.13 -9.98 16.19
C THR A 111 -3.94 -10.94 16.13
N ALA A 112 -3.52 -11.47 17.28
CA ALA A 112 -2.40 -12.41 17.35
C ALA A 112 -2.61 -13.68 16.49
N LYS A 113 -3.86 -14.03 16.19
CA LYS A 113 -4.23 -15.11 15.29
C LYS A 113 -5.32 -14.60 14.33
N PRO A 114 -4.92 -14.10 13.14
CA PRO A 114 -5.87 -13.58 12.18
C PRO A 114 -7.00 -14.56 11.84
N ASP A 115 -8.23 -14.06 11.77
CA ASP A 115 -9.42 -14.81 11.35
C ASP A 115 -10.23 -13.95 10.35
N ILE A 116 -10.05 -14.25 9.07
CA ILE A 116 -10.62 -13.50 7.95
C ILE A 116 -12.16 -13.50 8.02
N GLY A 117 -12.76 -12.31 7.95
CA GLY A 117 -14.20 -12.08 8.04
C GLY A 117 -14.78 -12.21 9.45
N SER A 118 -13.95 -12.42 10.48
CA SER A 118 -14.44 -12.54 11.87
C SER A 118 -15.01 -11.24 12.40
N THR A 119 -14.41 -10.10 12.06
CA THR A 119 -14.89 -8.78 12.51
C THR A 119 -16.29 -8.52 11.96
N TYR A 120 -16.50 -8.79 10.68
CA TYR A 120 -17.80 -8.63 10.04
C TYR A 120 -18.86 -9.59 10.58
N ARG A 121 -18.52 -10.87 10.80
CA ARG A 121 -19.43 -11.85 11.43
C ARG A 121 -19.86 -11.37 12.82
N ARG A 122 -18.91 -10.98 13.67
CA ARG A 122 -19.20 -10.43 15.01
C ARG A 122 -20.06 -9.18 14.94
N PHE A 123 -19.81 -8.29 13.98
CA PHE A 123 -20.61 -7.09 13.77
C PHE A 123 -22.08 -7.45 13.46
N LYS A 124 -22.33 -8.45 12.59
CA LYS A 124 -23.69 -8.93 12.29
C LYS A 124 -24.36 -9.58 13.49
N GLU A 125 -23.63 -10.40 14.26
CA GLU A 125 -24.14 -11.07 15.47
C GLU A 125 -24.58 -10.08 16.57
N LYS A 126 -23.92 -8.92 16.65
CA LYS A 126 -24.23 -7.87 17.63
C LYS A 126 -25.46 -7.04 17.29
N ASP A 127 -25.98 -7.16 16.07
CA ASP A 127 -27.25 -6.55 15.66
C ASP A 127 -27.28 -5.02 15.91
N TYR A 128 -26.23 -4.31 15.48
CA TYR A 128 -26.12 -2.85 15.63
C TYR A 128 -26.99 -2.05 14.66
N LEU A 129 -27.42 -2.68 13.57
CA LEU A 129 -28.14 -2.02 12.49
C LEU A 129 -29.64 -2.24 12.60
N GLN A 130 -30.41 -1.23 12.23
CA GLN A 130 -31.81 -1.38 11.89
C GLN A 130 -31.95 -2.19 10.59
N GLU A 131 -33.14 -2.72 10.31
CA GLU A 131 -33.39 -3.51 9.09
C GLU A 131 -32.99 -2.76 7.82
N ASN A 132 -33.15 -1.43 7.79
CA ASN A 132 -32.81 -0.60 6.64
C ASN A 132 -31.31 -0.29 6.48
N GLY A 133 -30.44 -0.84 7.35
CA GLY A 133 -28.99 -0.65 7.31
C GLY A 133 -28.47 0.63 7.96
N SER A 134 -29.34 1.44 8.55
CA SER A 134 -28.93 2.53 9.45
C SER A 134 -28.56 1.98 10.82
N TYR A 135 -27.79 2.74 11.61
CA TYR A 135 -27.46 2.35 12.98
C TYR A 135 -28.66 2.53 13.92
N LYS A 136 -28.80 1.66 14.93
CA LYS A 136 -29.80 1.81 15.99
C LYS A 136 -29.43 2.97 16.92
N ASP A 137 -30.41 3.73 17.39
CA ASP A 137 -30.21 4.92 18.24
C ASP A 137 -29.41 4.68 19.53
N LYS A 138 -29.38 3.43 20.02
CA LYS A 138 -28.67 3.06 21.25
C LYS A 138 -27.19 2.73 21.04
N VAL A 139 -26.76 2.59 19.78
CA VAL A 139 -25.37 2.28 19.48
C VAL A 139 -24.53 3.53 19.64
N ASP A 140 -23.50 3.44 20.45
CA ASP A 140 -22.50 4.48 20.62
C ASP A 140 -21.08 3.87 20.58
N PRO A 141 -20.03 4.70 20.43
CA PRO A 141 -18.66 4.20 20.36
C PRO A 141 -18.22 3.36 21.58
N ARG A 142 -18.70 3.66 22.79
CA ARG A 142 -18.34 2.90 23.99
C ARG A 142 -18.94 1.50 23.97
N GLN A 143 -20.13 1.35 23.37
CA GLN A 143 -20.72 0.03 23.17
C GLN A 143 -19.83 -0.83 22.26
N LEU A 144 -19.35 -0.29 21.14
CA LEU A 144 -18.46 -0.99 20.21
C LEU A 144 -17.15 -1.43 20.89
N GLU A 145 -16.54 -0.55 21.70
CA GLU A 145 -15.38 -0.87 22.53
C GLU A 145 -15.68 -2.01 23.50
N SER A 146 -16.80 -1.94 24.23
CA SER A 146 -17.20 -2.95 25.22
C SER A 146 -17.47 -4.32 24.60
N ASP A 147 -17.88 -4.34 23.34
CA ASP A 147 -18.12 -5.55 22.54
C ASP A 147 -16.85 -6.08 21.87
N GLY A 148 -15.71 -5.43 22.12
CA GLY A 148 -14.37 -5.87 21.73
C GLY A 148 -14.00 -5.50 20.30
N PHE A 149 -14.52 -4.39 19.77
CA PHE A 149 -14.00 -3.77 18.55
C PHE A 149 -12.98 -2.71 18.96
N SER A 150 -11.72 -2.87 18.54
CA SER A 150 -10.68 -1.88 18.81
C SER A 150 -10.73 -0.75 17.77
N LEU A 151 -10.48 0.48 18.22
CA LEU A 151 -10.21 1.58 17.31
C LEU A 151 -8.84 1.35 16.65
N GLN A 152 -8.80 1.40 15.33
CA GLN A 152 -7.57 1.13 14.58
C GLN A 152 -6.96 2.39 13.99
N LYS A 153 -5.65 2.32 13.75
CA LYS A 153 -4.95 3.33 12.95
C LYS A 153 -5.42 3.27 11.51
N ASP A 154 -5.96 4.39 11.04
CA ASP A 154 -6.41 4.56 9.68
C ASP A 154 -5.23 4.85 8.76
N ASP A 155 -5.12 4.10 7.67
CA ASP A 155 -4.20 4.41 6.58
C ASP A 155 -4.94 5.24 5.54
N GLU A 156 -4.83 6.57 5.65
CA GLU A 156 -5.53 7.50 4.76
C GLU A 156 -5.13 7.34 3.29
N SER A 157 -3.98 6.71 3.02
CA SER A 157 -3.49 6.42 1.66
C SER A 157 -4.02 5.11 1.07
N LYS A 158 -4.62 4.24 1.90
CA LYS A 158 -5.17 2.91 1.53
C LYS A 158 -4.17 1.89 0.96
N VAL A 159 -2.86 2.16 1.01
CA VAL A 159 -1.85 1.20 0.53
C VAL A 159 -1.93 -0.12 1.28
N SER A 160 -2.00 -0.08 2.61
CA SER A 160 -2.07 -1.28 3.45
C SER A 160 -3.36 -2.08 3.23
N LEU A 161 -4.46 -1.39 2.92
CA LEU A 161 -5.73 -2.00 2.54
C LEU A 161 -5.62 -2.79 1.23
N LEU A 162 -5.18 -2.14 0.16
CA LEU A 162 -5.06 -2.79 -1.15
C LEU A 162 -4.04 -3.92 -1.11
N TYR A 163 -2.89 -3.71 -0.45
CA TYR A 163 -1.90 -4.74 -0.27
C TYR A 163 -2.53 -6.00 0.33
N ALA A 164 -3.17 -5.88 1.49
CA ALA A 164 -3.79 -7.02 2.17
C ALA A 164 -4.86 -7.72 1.33
N GLN A 165 -5.73 -6.94 0.66
CA GLN A 165 -6.79 -7.50 -0.18
C GLN A 165 -6.23 -8.26 -1.40
N MET A 166 -5.18 -7.75 -2.05
CA MET A 166 -4.54 -8.43 -3.18
C MET A 166 -3.82 -9.70 -2.74
N GLN A 167 -3.13 -9.68 -1.59
CA GLN A 167 -2.50 -10.88 -1.02
C GLN A 167 -3.55 -11.96 -0.73
N LEU A 168 -4.66 -11.60 -0.10
CA LEU A 168 -5.77 -12.51 0.18
C LEU A 168 -6.40 -13.06 -1.12
N ALA A 169 -6.60 -12.20 -2.12
CA ALA A 169 -7.15 -12.60 -3.41
C ALA A 169 -6.25 -13.66 -4.10
N ALA A 170 -4.95 -13.41 -4.14
CA ALA A 170 -3.96 -14.32 -4.73
C ALA A 170 -3.83 -15.64 -3.94
N MET A 171 -3.88 -15.58 -2.62
CA MET A 171 -3.88 -16.76 -1.74
C MET A 171 -5.08 -17.67 -2.01
N ASN A 172 -6.26 -17.09 -2.21
CA ASN A 172 -7.49 -17.84 -2.46
C ASN A 172 -7.56 -18.39 -3.90
N HIS A 173 -6.82 -17.79 -4.83
CA HIS A 173 -6.84 -18.16 -6.26
C HIS A 173 -5.42 -18.28 -6.85
N PRO A 174 -4.58 -19.19 -6.34
CA PRO A 174 -3.14 -19.21 -6.65
C PRO A 174 -2.81 -19.65 -8.08
N HIS A 175 -3.79 -20.17 -8.83
CA HIS A 175 -3.63 -20.70 -10.19
C HIS A 175 -4.45 -19.94 -11.24
N ASP A 176 -5.11 -18.86 -10.85
CA ASP A 176 -5.98 -18.04 -11.70
C ASP A 176 -5.37 -16.68 -11.98
N VAL A 177 -5.83 -16.02 -13.05
CA VAL A 177 -5.50 -14.61 -13.30
C VAL A 177 -6.52 -13.75 -12.58
N ILE A 178 -6.03 -12.80 -11.80
CA ILE A 178 -6.85 -11.91 -10.99
C ILE A 178 -6.80 -10.51 -11.59
N GLU A 179 -7.97 -9.96 -11.92
CA GLU A 179 -8.13 -8.55 -12.21
C GLU A 179 -8.66 -7.85 -10.96
N PHE A 180 -7.84 -6.98 -10.35
CA PHE A 180 -8.19 -6.30 -9.09
C PHE A 180 -8.51 -4.83 -9.38
N ASN A 181 -9.78 -4.45 -9.31
CA ASN A 181 -10.26 -3.10 -9.59
C ASN A 181 -10.50 -2.34 -8.29
N PHE A 182 -9.81 -1.23 -8.09
CA PHE A 182 -9.97 -0.34 -6.93
C PHE A 182 -10.56 1.01 -7.33
N TYR A 183 -11.58 1.46 -6.61
CA TYR A 183 -12.31 2.69 -6.88
C TYR A 183 -12.19 3.68 -5.73
N ASP A 184 -11.89 4.94 -6.05
CA ASP A 184 -11.80 6.03 -5.07
C ASP A 184 -12.16 7.37 -5.72
N ASP A 185 -12.78 8.30 -4.98
CA ASP A 185 -13.17 9.61 -5.49
C ASP A 185 -12.06 10.66 -5.36
N ARG A 186 -11.09 10.45 -4.48
CA ARG A 186 -10.06 11.42 -4.12
C ARG A 186 -8.81 11.28 -4.97
N LYS A 187 -8.41 12.38 -5.61
CA LYS A 187 -7.17 12.46 -6.40
C LYS A 187 -5.95 12.33 -5.51
N ASP A 188 -6.00 12.90 -4.31
CA ASP A 188 -4.91 12.82 -3.31
C ASP A 188 -4.75 11.43 -2.67
N ILE A 189 -5.63 10.47 -3.01
CA ILE A 189 -5.47 9.04 -2.64
C ILE A 189 -5.14 8.22 -3.87
N ALA A 190 -6.01 8.23 -4.89
CA ALA A 190 -5.88 7.35 -6.06
C ALA A 190 -4.58 7.57 -6.85
N GLU A 191 -4.13 8.82 -7.02
CA GLU A 191 -2.92 9.11 -7.80
C GLU A 191 -1.63 8.69 -7.05
N PRO A 192 -1.45 9.02 -5.75
CA PRO A 192 -0.35 8.47 -4.97
C PRO A 192 -0.37 6.95 -4.85
N LEU A 193 -1.54 6.34 -4.68
CA LEU A 193 -1.71 4.89 -4.58
C LEU A 193 -1.30 4.17 -5.87
N PHE A 194 -1.72 4.69 -7.02
CA PHE A 194 -1.27 4.19 -8.32
C PHE A 194 0.24 4.32 -8.48
N THR A 195 0.79 5.50 -8.16
CA THR A 195 2.24 5.77 -8.25
C THR A 195 3.03 4.84 -7.33
N PHE A 196 2.51 4.56 -6.13
CA PHE A 196 3.12 3.67 -5.16
C PHE A 196 3.27 2.26 -5.73
N PHE A 197 2.17 1.66 -6.21
CA PHE A 197 2.21 0.29 -6.71
C PHE A 197 2.91 0.17 -8.06
N GLN A 198 2.89 1.21 -8.90
CA GLN A 198 3.70 1.25 -10.12
C GLN A 198 5.20 1.21 -9.81
N LYS A 199 5.63 1.87 -8.73
CA LYS A 199 7.03 1.85 -8.29
C LYS A 199 7.43 0.57 -7.57
N ASN A 200 6.46 -0.13 -6.97
CA ASN A 200 6.69 -1.34 -6.17
C ASN A 200 5.77 -2.51 -6.63
N PRO A 201 5.82 -2.94 -7.91
CA PRO A 201 4.93 -4.00 -8.41
C PRO A 201 5.19 -5.37 -7.77
N GLU A 202 6.34 -5.57 -7.13
CA GLU A 202 6.65 -6.75 -6.31
C GLU A 202 5.76 -6.88 -5.06
N LEU A 203 5.13 -5.79 -4.60
CA LEU A 203 4.14 -5.83 -3.52
C LEU A 203 2.77 -6.36 -3.99
N ILE A 204 2.58 -6.51 -5.31
CA ILE A 204 1.40 -7.10 -5.93
C ILE A 204 1.75 -8.53 -6.35
N PRO A 205 0.98 -9.56 -5.95
CA PRO A 205 1.22 -10.93 -6.39
C PRO A 205 1.24 -11.06 -7.93
N LYS A 206 2.12 -11.90 -8.48
CA LYS A 206 2.35 -12.01 -9.93
C LYS A 206 1.13 -12.41 -10.77
N ASN A 207 0.14 -13.03 -10.15
CA ASN A 207 -1.12 -13.39 -10.81
C ASN A 207 -2.20 -12.31 -10.71
N VAL A 208 -1.90 -11.15 -10.14
CA VAL A 208 -2.80 -10.01 -9.97
C VAL A 208 -2.41 -8.87 -10.91
N THR A 209 -3.40 -8.30 -11.60
CA THR A 209 -3.30 -7.02 -12.29
C THR A 209 -4.14 -5.99 -11.54
N LEU A 210 -3.52 -4.94 -11.02
CA LEU A 210 -4.20 -3.85 -10.30
C LEU A 210 -4.67 -2.76 -11.27
N ASN A 211 -5.95 -2.40 -11.20
CA ASN A 211 -6.56 -1.27 -11.89
C ASN A 211 -7.04 -0.24 -10.86
N VAL A 212 -6.40 0.92 -10.82
CA VAL A 212 -6.87 2.06 -10.02
C VAL A 212 -7.84 2.90 -10.85
N ILE A 213 -8.96 3.31 -10.25
CA ILE A 213 -10.06 3.99 -10.92
C ILE A 213 -10.56 5.16 -10.07
N GLY A 214 -10.46 6.36 -10.62
CA GLY A 214 -11.01 7.58 -10.04
C GLY A 214 -12.50 7.74 -10.35
N TYR A 215 -13.37 7.75 -9.34
CA TYR A 215 -14.83 7.86 -9.52
C TYR A 215 -15.51 8.60 -8.37
N SER A 216 -16.23 9.69 -8.67
CA SER A 216 -16.93 10.53 -7.66
C SER A 216 -18.46 10.43 -7.73
N GLY A 217 -19.00 9.38 -8.34
CA GLY A 217 -20.44 9.26 -8.59
C GLY A 217 -20.86 9.74 -9.99
N PRO A 218 -22.14 9.55 -10.35
CA PRO A 218 -22.68 9.99 -11.64
C PRO A 218 -22.78 11.52 -11.73
N ALA A 219 -22.90 12.04 -12.94
CA ALA A 219 -23.29 13.43 -13.14
C ALA A 219 -24.66 13.69 -12.49
N LEU A 220 -24.76 14.77 -11.72
CA LEU A 220 -26.02 15.15 -11.09
C LEU A 220 -27.02 15.64 -12.13
N THR A 221 -28.29 15.29 -11.94
CA THR A 221 -29.37 15.84 -12.77
C THR A 221 -29.67 17.28 -12.35
N ARG A 222 -30.33 18.02 -13.25
CA ARG A 222 -30.78 19.39 -12.95
C ARG A 222 -31.69 19.42 -11.73
N GLU A 223 -32.60 18.46 -11.61
CA GLU A 223 -33.54 18.36 -10.49
C GLU A 223 -32.80 18.16 -9.16
N GLN A 224 -31.78 17.30 -9.14
CA GLN A 224 -30.96 17.05 -7.95
C GLN A 224 -30.18 18.31 -7.54
N VAL A 225 -29.53 18.97 -8.49
CA VAL A 225 -28.77 20.19 -8.21
C VAL A 225 -29.69 21.31 -7.75
N GLN A 226 -30.92 21.38 -8.26
CA GLN A 226 -31.87 22.41 -7.88
C GLN A 226 -32.33 22.29 -6.41
N GLU A 227 -32.29 21.09 -5.83
CA GLU A 227 -32.51 20.89 -4.38
C GLU A 227 -31.44 21.57 -3.50
N SER A 228 -30.29 21.95 -4.08
CA SER A 228 -29.22 22.67 -3.37
C SER A 228 -29.47 24.18 -3.26
N LEU A 229 -30.55 24.70 -3.85
CA LEU A 229 -30.93 26.10 -3.71
C LEU A 229 -31.39 26.39 -2.27
N THR A 230 -30.49 26.98 -1.49
CA THR A 230 -30.70 27.20 -0.04
C THR A 230 -31.18 28.61 0.31
N HIS A 231 -30.92 29.57 -0.57
CA HIS A 231 -31.20 30.98 -0.36
C HIS A 231 -31.65 31.65 -1.64
N PHE A 232 -32.39 32.74 -1.48
CA PHE A 232 -32.67 33.70 -2.52
C PHE A 232 -32.57 35.10 -1.92
N ILE A 233 -32.54 36.12 -2.77
CA ILE A 233 -32.49 37.51 -2.33
C ILE A 233 -33.87 38.14 -2.57
N MET A 234 -34.39 38.83 -1.56
CA MET A 234 -35.49 39.79 -1.77
C MET A 234 -34.90 41.20 -1.75
N HIS A 235 -35.22 41.99 -2.75
CA HIS A 235 -34.71 43.35 -2.90
C HIS A 235 -35.83 44.30 -3.33
N THR A 236 -35.81 45.52 -2.80
CA THR A 236 -36.76 46.57 -3.19
C THR A 236 -36.00 47.73 -3.79
N THR A 237 -36.38 48.14 -4.99
CA THR A 237 -35.73 49.25 -5.70
C THR A 237 -36.66 49.90 -6.71
N SER A 238 -36.66 51.23 -6.77
CA SER A 238 -37.30 52.00 -7.85
C SER A 238 -36.41 52.15 -9.09
N ASP A 239 -35.12 51.84 -8.97
CA ASP A 239 -34.13 51.97 -10.04
C ASP A 239 -33.26 50.70 -10.15
N PRO A 240 -33.57 49.81 -11.11
CA PRO A 240 -32.76 48.63 -11.38
C PRO A 240 -31.30 48.95 -11.75
N GLY A 241 -31.01 50.16 -12.23
CA GLY A 241 -29.67 50.62 -12.59
C GLY A 241 -28.88 51.23 -11.44
N SER A 242 -29.46 51.37 -10.25
CA SER A 242 -28.78 51.97 -9.11
C SER A 242 -27.56 51.14 -8.69
N THR A 243 -26.51 51.80 -8.18
CA THR A 243 -25.29 51.11 -7.68
C THR A 243 -25.64 50.01 -6.67
N ARG A 244 -26.62 50.26 -5.79
CA ARG A 244 -27.04 49.32 -4.76
C ARG A 244 -27.72 48.09 -5.37
N THR A 245 -28.58 48.29 -6.38
CA THR A 245 -29.19 47.17 -7.12
C THR A 245 -28.12 46.34 -7.81
N LEU A 246 -27.20 46.98 -8.54
CA LEU A 246 -26.12 46.29 -9.24
C LEU A 246 -25.23 45.46 -8.28
N ASP A 247 -25.00 45.95 -7.06
CA ASP A 247 -24.28 45.20 -6.02
C ASP A 247 -25.09 44.00 -5.50
N VAL A 248 -26.43 44.06 -5.54
CA VAL A 248 -27.29 42.89 -5.26
C VAL A 248 -27.18 41.88 -6.39
N LEU A 249 -27.25 42.32 -7.66
CA LEU A 249 -27.18 41.40 -8.81
C LEU A 249 -25.82 40.69 -8.88
N LYS A 250 -24.71 41.41 -8.65
CA LYS A 250 -23.37 40.80 -8.58
C LYS A 250 -23.26 39.76 -7.46
N ASP A 251 -23.88 40.02 -6.31
CA ASP A 251 -23.90 39.08 -5.20
C ASP A 251 -24.76 37.84 -5.52
N ALA A 252 -25.89 38.04 -6.19
CA ALA A 252 -26.71 36.96 -6.74
C ALA A 252 -25.95 36.09 -7.74
N GLU A 253 -25.25 36.70 -8.71
CA GLU A 253 -24.42 35.98 -9.68
C GLU A 253 -23.31 35.18 -8.99
N LYS A 254 -22.61 35.80 -8.04
CA LYS A 254 -21.50 35.19 -7.30
C LYS A 254 -21.93 33.96 -6.50
N ASN A 255 -23.08 34.01 -5.86
CA ASN A 255 -23.57 32.93 -4.99
C ASN A 255 -24.61 32.03 -5.68
N ASN A 256 -24.95 32.33 -6.93
CA ASN A 256 -26.01 31.71 -7.69
C ASN A 256 -27.36 31.69 -6.95
N PHE A 257 -27.77 32.87 -6.47
CA PHE A 257 -29.07 33.08 -5.83
C PHE A 257 -30.00 33.89 -6.75
N PRO A 258 -31.25 33.48 -6.97
CA PRO A 258 -32.21 34.33 -7.65
C PRO A 258 -32.55 35.54 -6.79
N VAL A 259 -32.92 36.66 -7.44
CA VAL A 259 -33.39 37.88 -6.78
C VAL A 259 -34.85 38.11 -7.15
N LEU A 260 -35.73 38.05 -6.17
CA LEU A 260 -37.05 38.64 -6.29
C LEU A 260 -36.92 40.14 -6.04
N ILE A 261 -37.38 40.93 -6.99
CA ILE A 261 -37.26 42.39 -6.98
C ILE A 261 -38.66 42.99 -6.95
N LYS A 262 -38.90 43.86 -5.98
CA LYS A 262 -40.10 44.68 -5.88
C LYS A 262 -39.76 46.10 -6.36
N ILE A 263 -40.55 46.63 -7.28
CA ILE A 263 -40.50 48.03 -7.72
C ILE A 263 -41.74 48.75 -7.15
N PRO A 264 -41.57 49.62 -6.14
CA PRO A 264 -42.69 50.29 -5.50
C PRO A 264 -43.34 51.35 -6.41
N GLY A 265 -44.67 51.44 -6.41
CA GLY A 265 -45.46 52.36 -7.25
C GLY A 265 -46.90 52.53 -6.75
N GLU A 266 -47.79 53.06 -7.60
CA GLU A 266 -49.25 53.07 -7.32
C GLU A 266 -49.80 51.63 -7.25
N GLU A 267 -49.28 50.76 -8.12
CA GLU A 267 -49.36 49.31 -8.01
C GLU A 267 -47.93 48.78 -7.96
N ASP A 268 -47.63 47.96 -6.96
CA ASP A 268 -46.33 47.29 -6.85
C ASP A 268 -46.14 46.38 -8.07
N THR A 269 -44.98 46.46 -8.72
CA THR A 269 -44.59 45.51 -9.78
C THR A 269 -43.41 44.67 -9.33
N PHE A 270 -43.30 43.46 -9.86
CA PHE A 270 -42.26 42.52 -9.48
C PHE A 270 -41.45 42.04 -10.68
N ASN A 271 -40.17 41.75 -10.44
CA ASN A 271 -39.29 41.11 -11.40
C ASN A 271 -38.53 39.98 -10.70
N LEU A 272 -38.16 38.98 -11.48
CA LEU A 272 -37.25 37.93 -11.07
C LEU A 272 -35.94 38.12 -11.85
N TYR A 273 -34.86 38.41 -11.14
CA TYR A 273 -33.52 38.33 -11.71
C TYR A 273 -32.94 36.95 -11.42
N ARG A 274 -32.65 36.18 -12.47
CA ARG A 274 -32.30 34.77 -12.35
C ARG A 274 -31.38 34.30 -13.45
N ARG A 275 -30.85 33.09 -13.27
CA ARG A 275 -30.16 32.33 -14.29
C ARG A 275 -31.15 31.46 -15.08
N ASN A 276 -31.08 31.47 -16.40
CA ASN A 276 -31.91 30.64 -17.29
C ASN A 276 -31.31 29.26 -17.57
N GLU A 277 -32.03 28.45 -18.36
CA GLU A 277 -31.61 27.09 -18.72
C GLU A 277 -30.29 27.04 -19.50
N ASP A 278 -30.00 28.10 -20.26
CA ASP A 278 -28.77 28.32 -21.02
C ASP A 278 -27.62 28.83 -20.14
N GLY A 279 -27.91 29.10 -18.86
CA GLY A 279 -26.95 29.57 -17.89
C GLY A 279 -26.69 31.08 -17.92
N GLU A 280 -27.48 31.86 -18.65
CA GLU A 280 -27.41 33.31 -18.75
C GLU A 280 -28.22 33.98 -17.64
N TRP A 281 -27.72 35.10 -17.12
CA TRP A 281 -28.43 35.90 -16.13
C TRP A 281 -29.27 36.99 -16.79
N GLY A 282 -30.50 37.17 -16.31
CA GLY A 282 -31.41 38.17 -16.87
C GLY A 282 -32.62 38.44 -15.99
N PHE A 283 -33.36 39.48 -16.37
CA PHE A 283 -34.65 39.81 -15.77
C PHE A 283 -35.76 39.07 -16.49
N GLU A 284 -36.70 38.56 -15.71
CA GLU A 284 -37.98 38.00 -16.14
C GLU A 284 -39.10 38.73 -15.41
N ALA A 285 -40.15 39.09 -16.14
CA ALA A 285 -41.34 39.68 -15.53
C ALA A 285 -41.99 38.67 -14.58
N PHE A 286 -42.34 39.11 -13.36
CA PHE A 286 -42.98 38.30 -12.34
C PHE A 286 -44.27 39.00 -11.92
N ASP A 287 -45.40 38.30 -12.01
CA ASP A 287 -46.73 38.87 -11.73
C ASP A 287 -47.05 38.99 -10.23
N GLY A 288 -46.12 38.59 -9.35
CA GLY A 288 -46.33 38.59 -7.91
C GLY A 288 -47.16 37.42 -7.40
N VAL A 289 -47.50 36.44 -8.24
CA VAL A 289 -48.32 35.27 -7.86
C VAL A 289 -47.43 34.05 -7.67
N ILE A 290 -47.44 33.48 -6.47
CA ILE A 290 -46.76 32.23 -6.12
C ILE A 290 -47.82 31.24 -5.64
N GLU A 291 -47.89 30.07 -6.27
CA GLU A 291 -48.85 29.04 -5.89
C GLU A 291 -48.70 28.66 -4.41
N GLY A 292 -49.81 28.65 -3.68
CA GLY A 292 -49.83 28.37 -2.24
C GLY A 292 -49.53 29.57 -1.33
N LEU A 293 -49.04 30.69 -1.89
CA LEU A 293 -48.79 31.92 -1.12
C LEU A 293 -49.90 32.95 -1.39
N ASP A 294 -50.46 33.54 -0.32
CA ASP A 294 -51.40 34.66 -0.46
C ASP A 294 -50.69 35.86 -1.10
N PRO A 295 -51.10 36.32 -2.31
CA PRO A 295 -50.46 37.43 -3.01
C PRO A 295 -50.37 38.70 -2.18
N SER A 296 -51.34 38.95 -1.28
CA SER A 296 -51.35 40.13 -0.41
C SER A 296 -50.20 40.13 0.62
N THR A 297 -49.67 38.95 0.95
CA THR A 297 -48.59 38.80 1.93
C THR A 297 -47.20 38.93 1.33
N LEU A 298 -47.06 38.66 0.02
CA LEU A 298 -45.76 38.66 -0.66
C LEU A 298 -45.09 40.04 -0.59
N SER A 299 -45.84 41.11 -0.90
CA SER A 299 -45.33 42.49 -0.86
C SER A 299 -44.80 42.88 0.53
N GLY A 300 -45.42 42.36 1.61
CA GLY A 300 -45.00 42.60 2.99
C GLY A 300 -43.74 41.85 3.42
N LYS A 301 -43.27 40.86 2.66
CA LYS A 301 -42.02 40.13 2.91
C LYS A 301 -40.78 40.88 2.42
N PHE A 302 -40.96 41.85 1.52
CA PHE A 302 -39.85 42.64 0.97
C PHE A 302 -39.32 43.66 1.98
N PRO A 303 -37.99 43.93 1.97
CA PRO A 303 -37.39 44.93 2.84
C PRO A 303 -37.73 46.36 2.38
N LYS A 304 -37.19 47.39 3.05
CA LYS A 304 -37.42 48.78 2.64
C LYS A 304 -36.71 49.09 1.33
N GLU A 305 -37.09 50.21 0.70
CA GLU A 305 -36.46 50.71 -0.52
C GLU A 305 -34.92 50.77 -0.41
N GLY A 306 -34.27 50.19 -1.42
CA GLY A 306 -32.83 49.97 -1.50
C GLY A 306 -32.31 48.79 -0.69
N GLU A 307 -33.01 48.26 0.31
CA GLU A 307 -32.52 47.18 1.16
C GLU A 307 -32.64 45.80 0.51
N ARG A 308 -31.91 44.81 1.06
CA ARG A 308 -31.99 43.40 0.65
C ARG A 308 -32.00 42.48 1.86
N THR A 309 -32.64 41.33 1.71
CA THR A 309 -32.66 40.24 2.70
C THR A 309 -32.36 38.91 2.03
N TYR A 310 -31.88 37.93 2.81
CA TYR A 310 -31.58 36.57 2.34
C TYR A 310 -32.47 35.55 3.06
N PRO A 311 -33.75 35.41 2.67
CA PRO A 311 -34.58 34.36 3.25
C PRO A 311 -34.00 32.98 2.94
N ASN A 312 -34.22 32.06 3.88
CA ASN A 312 -33.85 30.67 3.71
C ASN A 312 -35.01 29.92 3.05
N THR A 313 -34.72 29.12 2.03
CA THR A 313 -35.74 28.40 1.26
C THR A 313 -36.54 27.41 2.10
N ALA A 314 -35.94 26.80 3.14
CA ALA A 314 -36.63 25.90 4.05
C ALA A 314 -37.68 26.61 4.93
N LYS A 315 -37.61 27.94 5.07
CA LYS A 315 -38.59 28.75 5.82
C LYS A 315 -39.70 29.32 4.92
N GLU A 316 -39.52 29.22 3.61
CA GLU A 316 -40.41 29.81 2.59
C GLU A 316 -40.67 28.76 1.48
N PRO A 317 -41.29 27.62 1.80
CA PRO A 317 -41.38 26.46 0.90
C PRO A 317 -42.16 26.73 -0.39
N GLU A 318 -43.15 27.63 -0.35
CA GLU A 318 -43.92 28.06 -1.53
C GLU A 318 -43.03 28.85 -2.49
N ILE A 319 -42.25 29.80 -1.95
CA ILE A 319 -41.31 30.61 -2.74
C ILE A 319 -40.19 29.73 -3.28
N PHE A 320 -39.67 28.81 -2.47
CA PHE A 320 -38.68 27.84 -2.92
C PHE A 320 -39.22 27.00 -4.08
N SER A 321 -40.43 26.45 -3.97
CA SER A 321 -41.02 25.62 -5.02
C SER A 321 -41.20 26.40 -6.33
N TYR A 322 -41.61 27.67 -6.24
CA TYR A 322 -41.65 28.57 -7.40
C TYR A 322 -40.24 28.76 -7.98
N LEU A 323 -39.28 29.23 -7.19
CA LEU A 323 -37.92 29.51 -7.64
C LEU A 323 -37.22 28.29 -8.21
N LYS A 324 -37.53 27.09 -7.74
CA LYS A 324 -37.01 25.81 -8.25
C LYS A 324 -37.32 25.61 -9.73
N ASN A 325 -38.46 26.12 -10.21
CA ASN A 325 -38.91 25.97 -11.59
C ASN A 325 -38.46 27.13 -12.50
N HIS A 326 -38.06 28.26 -11.92
CA HIS A 326 -37.71 29.45 -12.68
C HIS A 326 -36.21 29.72 -12.71
N HIS A 327 -35.48 29.50 -11.60
CA HIS A 327 -34.04 29.71 -11.50
C HIS A 327 -33.27 28.42 -11.72
N PHE A 328 -32.19 28.43 -12.50
CA PHE A 328 -31.39 27.23 -12.76
C PHE A 328 -30.02 27.27 -12.08
N VAL A 329 -29.81 26.34 -11.14
CA VAL A 329 -28.51 26.16 -10.49
C VAL A 329 -27.55 25.42 -11.45
N PRO A 330 -26.30 25.89 -11.63
CA PRO A 330 -25.33 25.21 -12.48
C PRO A 330 -25.04 23.82 -11.94
N ILE A 331 -25.07 22.83 -12.83
CA ILE A 331 -24.66 21.47 -12.50
C ILE A 331 -23.15 21.49 -12.24
N PRO A 332 -22.71 21.21 -10.99
CA PRO A 332 -21.29 21.21 -10.68
C PRO A 332 -20.61 20.04 -11.40
N SER A 333 -19.40 20.27 -11.91
CA SER A 333 -18.60 19.21 -12.54
C SER A 333 -17.95 18.27 -11.51
N THR A 334 -17.84 18.70 -10.25
CA THR A 334 -17.18 17.96 -9.17
C THR A 334 -17.98 18.09 -7.88
N ARG A 335 -17.76 17.13 -6.97
CA ARG A 335 -18.24 17.21 -5.60
C ARG A 335 -17.61 18.37 -4.84
N ARG A 336 -18.40 19.01 -3.96
CA ARG A 336 -17.88 20.00 -3.02
C ARG A 336 -17.03 19.32 -1.95
N SER A 337 -15.72 19.40 -2.10
CA SER A 337 -14.76 18.84 -1.15
C SER A 337 -13.65 19.83 -0.84
N SER A 338 -13.10 19.79 0.37
CA SER A 338 -11.87 20.50 0.72
C SER A 338 -10.62 19.81 0.17
N LYS A 339 -10.77 18.59 -0.34
CA LYS A 339 -9.72 17.77 -0.95
C LYS A 339 -9.97 17.65 -2.46
N PRO A 340 -8.93 17.47 -3.27
CA PRO A 340 -9.10 17.31 -4.72
C PRO A 340 -9.81 15.99 -5.02
N VAL A 341 -10.93 16.07 -5.75
CA VAL A 341 -11.75 14.91 -6.18
C VAL A 341 -11.82 14.83 -7.69
N TYR A 342 -12.22 13.66 -8.22
CA TYR A 342 -12.52 13.50 -9.64
C TYR A 342 -13.82 14.22 -10.03
N ASP A 343 -13.97 14.44 -11.32
CA ASP A 343 -15.20 14.97 -11.88
C ASP A 343 -16.29 13.89 -11.81
N TYR A 344 -17.55 14.31 -11.74
CA TYR A 344 -18.67 13.40 -11.82
C TYR A 344 -18.77 12.72 -13.19
N GLY A 345 -19.44 11.57 -13.24
CA GLY A 345 -19.76 10.87 -14.47
C GLY A 345 -18.76 9.78 -14.80
N GLU A 346 -18.06 9.92 -15.92
CA GLU A 346 -17.18 8.87 -16.43
C GLU A 346 -15.96 8.65 -15.54
N PRO A 347 -15.65 7.41 -15.15
CA PRO A 347 -14.51 7.11 -14.29
C PRO A 347 -13.17 7.35 -15.00
N LYS A 348 -12.19 7.95 -14.30
CA LYS A 348 -10.80 8.08 -14.77
C LYS A 348 -10.04 6.79 -14.47
N ARG A 349 -9.62 6.08 -15.50
CA ARG A 349 -8.84 4.83 -15.37
C ARG A 349 -7.34 5.11 -15.49
N PHE A 350 -6.55 4.55 -14.59
CA PHE A 350 -5.10 4.55 -14.69
C PHE A 350 -4.62 3.37 -15.53
N THR A 351 -3.36 3.43 -15.99
CA THR A 351 -2.74 2.28 -16.65
C THR A 351 -2.68 1.09 -15.68
N PRO A 352 -3.07 -0.13 -16.09
CA PRO A 352 -2.99 -1.29 -15.22
C PRO A 352 -1.56 -1.56 -14.73
N VAL A 353 -1.41 -2.01 -13.48
CA VAL A 353 -0.13 -2.42 -12.89
C VAL A 353 -0.11 -3.94 -12.78
N GLN A 354 0.78 -4.58 -13.53
CA GLN A 354 1.00 -6.02 -13.43
C GLN A 354 1.83 -6.34 -12.19
N GLY A 355 1.38 -7.29 -11.37
CA GLY A 355 2.16 -7.74 -10.22
C GLY A 355 3.37 -8.57 -10.60
N GLU A 356 4.39 -8.51 -9.75
CA GLU A 356 5.66 -9.25 -9.87
C GLU A 356 5.96 -10.11 -8.62
N GLY A 357 5.18 -9.95 -7.56
CA GLY A 357 5.40 -10.58 -6.26
C GLY A 357 5.09 -12.07 -6.19
N SER A 358 5.50 -12.70 -5.10
CA SER A 358 5.16 -14.09 -4.81
C SER A 358 3.67 -14.25 -4.51
N ILE A 359 3.15 -15.46 -4.76
CA ILE A 359 1.76 -15.81 -4.43
C ILE A 359 1.78 -16.44 -3.03
N PRO A 360 1.14 -15.83 -2.02
CA PRO A 360 1.09 -16.40 -0.69
C PRO A 360 0.27 -17.70 -0.66
N THR A 361 0.58 -18.57 0.28
CA THR A 361 -0.12 -19.84 0.53
C THR A 361 -0.97 -19.79 1.79
N GLU A 362 -0.59 -18.95 2.76
CA GLU A 362 -1.31 -18.69 4.00
C GLU A 362 -1.07 -17.25 4.50
N VAL A 363 -1.87 -16.81 5.47
CA VAL A 363 -1.78 -15.44 6.02
C VAL A 363 -0.40 -15.15 6.64
N ALA A 364 0.21 -16.15 7.28
CA ALA A 364 1.52 -16.01 7.92
C ALA A 364 2.65 -15.61 6.93
N ASP A 365 2.47 -15.88 5.64
CA ASP A 365 3.45 -15.56 4.61
C ASP A 365 3.61 -14.06 4.35
N TRP A 366 2.56 -13.28 4.52
CA TRP A 366 2.49 -11.87 4.13
C TRP A 366 2.07 -10.93 5.27
N LEU A 367 1.56 -11.46 6.37
CA LEU A 367 1.22 -10.68 7.57
C LEU A 367 2.40 -9.85 8.11
N PRO A 368 3.65 -10.35 8.18
CA PRO A 368 4.79 -9.54 8.63
C PRO A 368 5.07 -8.33 7.72
N ALA A 369 4.91 -8.51 6.40
CA ALA A 369 5.04 -7.43 5.43
C ALA A 369 3.90 -6.41 5.57
N TYR A 370 2.67 -6.87 5.78
CA TYR A 370 1.54 -5.98 6.09
C TYR A 370 1.81 -5.10 7.32
N HIS A 371 2.26 -5.68 8.44
CA HIS A 371 2.59 -4.90 9.63
C HIS A 371 3.77 -3.95 9.38
N SER A 372 4.81 -4.42 8.69
CA SER A 372 5.97 -3.59 8.34
C SER A 372 5.58 -2.38 7.47
N LEU A 373 4.68 -2.55 6.50
CA LEU A 373 4.13 -1.45 5.69
C LEU A 373 3.46 -0.39 6.56
N ARG A 374 2.67 -0.82 7.55
CA ARG A 374 1.96 0.09 8.45
C ARG A 374 2.89 0.77 9.44
N ASP A 375 3.86 0.05 9.99
CA ASP A 375 4.77 0.57 11.01
C ASP A 375 5.78 1.57 10.44
N THR A 376 6.11 1.45 9.15
CA THR A 376 7.04 2.36 8.47
C THR A 376 6.41 3.69 8.11
N ALA A 377 5.09 3.75 8.03
CA ALA A 377 4.38 4.98 7.78
C ALA A 377 4.59 5.96 8.94
N LYS A 378 4.88 7.22 8.62
CA LYS A 378 4.97 8.28 9.61
C LYS A 378 3.59 8.51 10.23
N VAL A 379 3.53 8.53 11.56
CA VAL A 379 2.39 9.06 12.30
C VAL A 379 2.47 10.58 12.21
N SER A 380 1.37 11.24 11.84
CA SER A 380 1.36 12.71 11.88
C SER A 380 1.53 13.17 13.33
N GLU A 381 2.36 14.18 13.60
CA GLU A 381 2.59 14.68 14.97
C GLU A 381 1.31 15.17 15.68
N MET A 382 0.20 15.34 14.95
CA MET A 382 -1.07 15.86 15.47
C MET A 382 -2.17 14.81 15.64
N ASP A 383 -2.01 13.57 15.14
CA ASP A 383 -3.07 12.55 15.20
C ASP A 383 -2.46 11.14 15.23
N ASP A 384 -2.38 10.55 16.43
CA ASP A 384 -1.82 9.20 16.67
C ASP A 384 -2.59 8.08 15.94
N TYR A 385 -3.76 8.39 15.38
CA TYR A 385 -4.66 7.44 14.74
C TYR A 385 -4.59 7.45 13.22
N LYS A 386 -3.80 8.34 12.61
CA LYS A 386 -3.70 8.47 11.15
C LYS A 386 -2.28 8.24 10.67
N ILE A 387 -2.16 7.35 9.69
CA ILE A 387 -0.93 7.11 8.95
C ILE A 387 -1.18 7.33 7.46
N SER A 388 -0.12 7.69 6.74
CA SER A 388 -0.11 7.70 5.28
C SER A 388 1.05 6.86 4.81
N VAL A 389 0.77 5.61 4.44
CA VAL A 389 1.81 4.71 3.93
C VAL A 389 2.38 5.26 2.63
N ALA A 390 1.56 5.74 1.69
CA ALA A 390 2.07 6.26 0.41
C ALA A 390 3.07 7.43 0.55
N GLU A 391 2.87 8.33 1.52
CA GLU A 391 3.78 9.47 1.76
C GLU A 391 4.96 9.12 2.67
N GLY A 392 4.76 8.17 3.59
CA GLY A 392 5.75 7.78 4.60
C GLY A 392 6.60 6.57 4.23
N PHE A 393 6.27 5.85 3.16
CA PHE A 393 6.93 4.60 2.82
C PHE A 393 8.39 4.83 2.44
N ASP A 394 9.24 4.20 3.21
CA ASP A 394 10.66 4.07 2.94
C ASP A 394 10.95 2.59 2.73
N LEU A 395 11.30 2.23 1.50
CA LEU A 395 11.53 0.84 1.10
C LEU A 395 12.62 0.20 1.98
N THR A 396 13.69 0.94 2.30
CA THR A 396 14.78 0.49 3.17
C THR A 396 14.27 0.16 4.57
N ALA A 397 13.51 1.06 5.19
CA ALA A 397 12.94 0.87 6.52
C ALA A 397 11.93 -0.28 6.54
N PHE A 398 11.18 -0.46 5.44
CA PHE A 398 10.26 -1.59 5.27
C PHE A 398 11.01 -2.91 5.25
N ILE A 399 12.05 -3.02 4.41
CA ILE A 399 12.86 -4.22 4.29
C ILE A 399 13.56 -4.54 5.61
N ALA A 400 14.09 -3.54 6.31
CA ALA A 400 14.76 -3.72 7.60
C ALA A 400 13.85 -4.31 8.69
N ARG A 401 12.53 -4.21 8.53
CA ARG A 401 11.53 -4.72 9.48
C ARG A 401 10.89 -6.05 9.07
N LEU A 402 11.15 -6.54 7.86
CA LEU A 402 10.67 -7.86 7.41
C LEU A 402 11.21 -9.04 8.24
N PRO A 403 12.45 -9.05 8.76
CA PRO A 403 12.92 -10.15 9.59
C PRO A 403 12.08 -10.30 10.86
N SER A 404 11.86 -11.54 11.32
CA SER A 404 11.09 -11.80 12.55
C SER A 404 11.65 -10.99 13.74
N PRO A 405 10.83 -10.31 14.55
CA PRO A 405 11.31 -9.59 15.73
C PRO A 405 12.02 -10.50 16.74
N GLU A 406 11.61 -11.77 16.83
CA GLU A 406 12.12 -12.73 17.81
C GLU A 406 13.46 -13.34 17.39
N THR A 407 13.58 -13.75 16.13
CA THR A 407 14.78 -14.45 15.63
C THR A 407 15.69 -13.53 14.84
N GLY A 408 15.15 -12.45 14.28
CA GLY A 408 15.81 -11.57 13.34
C GLY A 408 16.18 -12.25 12.01
N ILE A 409 15.69 -13.46 11.76
CA ILE A 409 15.93 -14.24 10.54
C ILE A 409 14.76 -13.98 9.58
N LEU A 410 15.07 -13.77 8.31
CA LEU A 410 14.07 -13.67 7.25
C LEU A 410 13.39 -15.02 7.05
N SER A 411 12.07 -15.01 6.81
CA SER A 411 11.40 -16.18 6.26
C SER A 411 11.91 -16.45 4.83
N ASP A 412 11.78 -17.68 4.34
CA ASP A 412 12.19 -18.04 2.97
C ASP A 412 11.52 -17.14 1.92
N LYS A 413 10.25 -16.75 2.14
CA LYS A 413 9.52 -15.84 1.25
C LYS A 413 10.01 -14.40 1.34
N SER A 414 10.33 -13.92 2.54
CA SER A 414 10.93 -12.58 2.70
C SER A 414 12.32 -12.52 2.05
N ARG A 415 13.08 -13.62 2.09
CA ARG A 415 14.36 -13.75 1.37
C ARG A 415 14.15 -13.73 -0.14
N GLU A 416 13.22 -14.53 -0.67
CA GLU A 416 12.87 -14.52 -2.10
C GLU A 416 12.49 -13.11 -2.59
N TYR A 417 11.70 -12.38 -1.80
CA TYR A 417 11.33 -11.00 -2.08
C TYR A 417 12.55 -10.06 -2.13
N ILE A 418 13.45 -10.15 -1.15
CA ILE A 418 14.68 -9.33 -1.12
C ILE A 418 15.58 -9.66 -2.31
N ASP A 419 15.71 -10.94 -2.66
CA ASP A 419 16.53 -11.39 -3.79
C ASP A 419 16.00 -10.84 -5.12
N LEU A 420 14.69 -10.93 -5.36
CA LEU A 420 14.03 -10.35 -6.53
C LEU A 420 14.31 -8.84 -6.63
N MET A 421 14.23 -8.13 -5.50
CA MET A 421 14.49 -6.69 -5.45
C MET A 421 15.95 -6.33 -5.74
N ILE A 422 16.90 -7.11 -5.21
CA ILE A 422 18.32 -6.96 -5.50
C ILE A 422 18.58 -7.18 -7.00
N GLU A 423 18.05 -8.25 -7.59
CA GLU A 423 18.24 -8.56 -9.01
C GLU A 423 17.69 -7.47 -9.92
N LYS A 424 16.45 -7.03 -9.69
CA LYS A 424 15.78 -5.97 -10.46
C LYS A 424 16.56 -4.66 -10.40
N LYS A 425 16.98 -4.23 -9.21
CA LYS A 425 17.75 -2.99 -9.05
C LYS A 425 19.15 -3.11 -9.64
N ARG A 426 19.80 -4.28 -9.56
CA ARG A 426 21.07 -4.52 -10.26
C ARG A 426 20.93 -4.44 -11.77
N PHE A 427 19.83 -4.97 -12.32
CA PHE A 427 19.53 -4.86 -13.74
C PHE A 427 19.28 -3.39 -14.14
N GLN A 428 18.51 -2.63 -13.35
CA GLN A 428 18.32 -1.19 -13.57
C GLN A 428 19.65 -0.41 -13.54
N LEU A 429 20.58 -0.78 -12.66
CA LEU A 429 21.88 -0.13 -12.51
C LEU A 429 22.78 -0.29 -13.75
N GLN A 430 22.51 -1.30 -14.59
CA GLN A 430 23.18 -1.51 -15.87
C GLN A 430 22.63 -0.60 -16.99
N GLY A 431 21.49 0.04 -16.77
CA GLY A 431 20.87 0.97 -17.73
C GLY A 431 21.51 2.35 -17.76
N GLU A 432 21.07 3.17 -18.72
CA GLU A 432 21.39 4.59 -18.77
C GLU A 432 20.62 5.32 -17.66
N LEU A 433 21.34 5.80 -16.66
CA LEU A 433 20.80 6.52 -15.51
C LEU A 433 21.57 7.82 -15.33
N THR A 434 20.88 8.86 -14.87
CA THR A 434 21.56 10.05 -14.34
C THR A 434 22.38 9.70 -13.10
N ALA A 435 23.35 10.54 -12.75
CA ALA A 435 24.16 10.33 -11.55
C ALA A 435 23.32 10.28 -10.26
N GLU A 436 22.25 11.09 -10.19
CA GLU A 436 21.33 11.11 -9.05
C GLU A 436 20.53 9.80 -8.94
N GLU A 437 19.96 9.33 -10.05
CA GLU A 437 19.23 8.06 -10.09
C GLU A 437 20.13 6.86 -9.76
N ARG A 438 21.37 6.86 -10.29
CA ARG A 438 22.37 5.82 -9.99
C ARG A 438 22.70 5.80 -8.50
N ASN A 439 22.99 6.95 -7.89
CA ASN A 439 23.32 7.06 -6.47
C ASN A 439 22.14 6.61 -5.59
N ALA A 440 20.91 7.02 -5.92
CA ALA A 440 19.71 6.58 -5.20
C ALA A 440 19.50 5.07 -5.30
N LEU A 441 19.74 4.49 -6.48
CA LEU A 441 19.62 3.05 -6.73
C LEU A 441 20.68 2.24 -5.99
N GLU A 442 21.94 2.69 -6.00
CA GLU A 442 23.04 2.07 -5.25
C GLU A 442 22.81 2.13 -3.74
N SER A 443 22.37 3.28 -3.22
CA SER A 443 22.02 3.43 -1.80
C SER A 443 20.90 2.46 -1.42
N SER A 444 19.86 2.34 -2.24
CA SER A 444 18.78 1.37 -2.02
C SER A 444 19.25 -0.09 -2.07
N LEU A 445 20.19 -0.42 -2.96
CA LEU A 445 20.79 -1.75 -3.03
C LEU A 445 21.64 -2.08 -1.81
N ILE A 446 22.46 -1.13 -1.33
CA ILE A 446 23.28 -1.30 -0.12
C ILE A 446 22.39 -1.70 1.07
N GLU A 447 21.26 -1.04 1.23
CA GLU A 447 20.33 -1.33 2.32
C GLU A 447 19.65 -2.70 2.18
N LEU A 448 19.27 -3.11 0.96
CA LEU A 448 18.79 -4.46 0.67
C LEU A 448 19.83 -5.53 1.06
N TYR A 449 21.10 -5.32 0.66
CA TYR A 449 22.18 -6.23 1.03
C TYR A 449 22.39 -6.26 2.55
N LYS A 450 22.39 -5.11 3.25
CA LYS A 450 22.53 -5.08 4.72
C LYS A 450 21.50 -5.96 5.41
N VAL A 451 20.24 -5.95 4.95
CA VAL A 451 19.19 -6.78 5.54
C VAL A 451 19.44 -8.27 5.27
N ARG A 452 19.81 -8.63 4.02
CA ARG A 452 20.15 -10.01 3.67
C ARG A 452 21.34 -10.52 4.48
N ILE A 453 22.43 -9.76 4.52
CA ILE A 453 23.64 -10.06 5.28
C ILE A 453 23.30 -10.24 6.77
N ASN A 454 22.53 -9.34 7.38
CA ASN A 454 22.14 -9.48 8.79
C ASN A 454 21.34 -10.76 9.07
N SER A 455 20.43 -11.14 8.18
CA SER A 455 19.66 -12.38 8.29
C SER A 455 20.56 -13.61 8.16
N ASP A 456 21.42 -13.65 7.14
CA ASP A 456 22.34 -14.76 6.90
C ASP A 456 23.38 -14.90 8.01
N ASN A 457 23.77 -13.78 8.63
CA ASN A 457 24.68 -13.74 9.77
C ASN A 457 24.03 -14.38 11.01
N LYS A 458 22.76 -14.05 11.28
CA LYS A 458 21.98 -14.66 12.37
C LYS A 458 21.71 -16.14 12.11
N GLN A 459 21.40 -16.51 10.87
CA GLN A 459 21.27 -17.91 10.48
C GLN A 459 22.58 -18.66 10.77
N LEU A 460 23.72 -18.11 10.36
CA LEU A 460 25.04 -18.71 10.60
C LEU A 460 25.31 -18.92 12.10
N LEU A 461 25.03 -17.90 12.93
CA LEU A 461 25.14 -17.98 14.40
C LEU A 461 24.23 -19.05 15.02
N SER A 462 23.04 -19.26 14.45
CA SER A 462 22.07 -20.25 14.95
C SER A 462 22.44 -21.70 14.64
N GLN A 463 23.37 -21.94 13.71
CA GLN A 463 23.77 -23.30 13.35
C GLN A 463 24.51 -24.00 14.50
N SER A 464 24.20 -25.27 14.73
CA SER A 464 24.87 -26.08 15.76
C SER A 464 26.22 -26.59 15.26
N ILE A 465 27.31 -26.10 15.85
CA ILE A 465 28.69 -26.50 15.50
C ILE A 465 29.32 -27.28 16.65
N GLY A 466 29.76 -28.50 16.35
CA GLY A 466 30.27 -29.46 17.34
C GLY A 466 31.66 -29.14 17.89
N THR A 467 32.50 -28.43 17.13
CA THR A 467 33.86 -28.06 17.54
C THR A 467 33.88 -26.63 18.10
N VAL A 468 34.66 -26.42 19.16
CA VAL A 468 34.75 -25.11 19.83
C VAL A 468 35.46 -24.10 18.92
N GLU A 469 36.48 -24.55 18.21
CA GLU A 469 37.32 -23.71 17.36
C GLU A 469 36.55 -23.15 16.17
N VAL A 470 35.75 -23.98 15.48
CA VAL A 470 34.92 -23.52 14.35
C VAL A 470 33.83 -22.56 14.85
N ARG A 471 33.27 -22.84 16.04
CA ARG A 471 32.27 -21.98 16.66
C ARG A 471 32.84 -20.61 16.99
N ASP A 472 34.05 -20.55 17.55
CA ASP A 472 34.71 -19.29 17.90
C ASP A 472 35.07 -18.48 16.65
N ALA A 473 35.67 -19.13 15.64
CA ALA A 473 36.01 -18.49 14.37
C ALA A 473 34.75 -17.98 13.63
N ARG A 474 33.65 -18.73 13.68
CA ARG A 474 32.35 -18.27 13.18
C ARG A 474 31.89 -17.02 13.92
N ASN A 475 31.89 -17.05 15.26
CA ASN A 475 31.40 -15.93 16.06
C ASN A 475 32.22 -14.66 15.79
N GLU A 476 33.53 -14.81 15.58
CA GLU A 476 34.43 -13.71 15.22
C GLU A 476 34.10 -13.15 13.82
N LEU A 477 33.88 -14.01 12.83
CA LEU A 477 33.41 -13.60 11.50
C LEU A 477 32.08 -12.85 11.59
N CYS A 478 31.11 -13.40 12.32
CA CYS A 478 29.80 -12.78 12.47
C CYS A 478 29.88 -11.40 13.13
N THR A 479 30.74 -11.26 14.14
CA THR A 479 30.98 -9.99 14.84
C THR A 479 31.62 -8.97 13.89
N ALA A 480 32.68 -9.38 13.17
CA ALA A 480 33.35 -8.50 12.21
C ALA A 480 32.43 -8.01 11.09
N VAL A 481 31.55 -8.90 10.58
CA VAL A 481 30.55 -8.52 9.57
C VAL A 481 29.55 -7.52 10.15
N THR A 482 29.03 -7.76 11.36
CA THR A 482 28.12 -6.81 12.02
C THR A 482 28.78 -5.44 12.20
N ASP A 483 30.01 -5.39 12.71
CA ASP A 483 30.77 -4.14 12.90
C ASP A 483 31.01 -3.39 11.58
N ALA A 484 31.26 -4.13 10.50
CA ALA A 484 31.44 -3.57 9.16
C ALA A 484 30.15 -2.94 8.61
N LEU A 485 28.98 -3.57 8.82
CA LEU A 485 27.67 -3.06 8.37
C LEU A 485 27.29 -1.70 8.98
N GLU A 486 27.83 -1.36 10.14
CA GLU A 486 27.65 -0.05 10.79
C GLU A 486 28.50 1.07 10.15
N SER A 487 29.36 0.75 9.18
CA SER A 487 30.19 1.76 8.53
C SER A 487 29.36 2.63 7.57
N PRO A 488 29.40 3.98 7.70
CA PRO A 488 28.72 4.88 6.76
C PRO A 488 29.40 4.92 5.38
N GLU A 489 30.62 4.41 5.26
CA GLU A 489 31.44 4.43 4.03
C GLU A 489 31.28 3.15 3.18
N LEU A 490 30.31 2.28 3.51
CA LEU A 490 30.10 1.04 2.78
C LEU A 490 29.71 1.29 1.33
N THR A 491 30.47 0.70 0.41
CA THR A 491 30.12 0.69 -1.01
C THR A 491 29.19 -0.50 -1.33
N LEU A 492 28.52 -0.44 -2.48
CA LEU A 492 27.73 -1.55 -2.99
C LEU A 492 28.57 -2.82 -3.17
N GLU A 493 29.82 -2.68 -3.64
CA GLU A 493 30.72 -3.81 -3.83
C GLU A 493 31.12 -4.45 -2.49
N ASP A 494 31.30 -3.65 -1.43
CA ASP A 494 31.61 -4.17 -0.10
C ASP A 494 30.47 -5.04 0.43
N CYS A 495 29.23 -4.56 0.28
CA CYS A 495 28.05 -5.31 0.67
C CYS A 495 27.93 -6.61 -0.13
N GLN A 496 28.16 -6.58 -1.45
CA GLN A 496 28.18 -7.79 -2.29
C GLN A 496 29.24 -8.80 -1.85
N ASN A 497 30.43 -8.35 -1.49
CA ASN A 497 31.49 -9.25 -1.04
C ASN A 497 31.16 -9.87 0.33
N MET A 498 30.66 -9.08 1.29
CA MET A 498 30.26 -9.58 2.61
C MET A 498 29.10 -10.58 2.51
N ASP A 499 28.14 -10.30 1.64
CA ASP A 499 27.03 -11.20 1.34
C ASP A 499 27.51 -12.55 0.78
N ASN A 500 28.42 -12.52 -0.20
CA ASN A 500 29.03 -13.75 -0.72
C ASN A 500 29.82 -14.51 0.37
N ILE A 501 30.52 -13.80 1.27
CA ILE A 501 31.22 -14.42 2.40
C ILE A 501 30.24 -15.18 3.29
N LEU A 502 29.11 -14.58 3.67
CA LEU A 502 28.13 -15.26 4.51
C LEU A 502 27.43 -16.42 3.79
N HIS A 503 27.13 -16.28 2.50
CA HIS A 503 26.56 -17.35 1.69
C HIS A 503 27.46 -18.58 1.66
N HIS A 504 28.74 -18.40 1.32
CA HIS A 504 29.70 -19.50 1.29
C HIS A 504 30.02 -20.02 2.70
N SER A 505 29.99 -19.17 3.72
CA SER A 505 30.16 -19.61 5.11
C SER A 505 29.02 -20.53 5.55
N ASN A 506 27.77 -20.14 5.30
CA ASN A 506 26.61 -20.98 5.59
C ASN A 506 26.68 -22.32 4.86
N LYS A 507 27.06 -22.33 3.57
CA LYS A 507 27.23 -23.57 2.80
C LYS A 507 28.37 -24.47 3.29
N ALA A 508 29.48 -23.88 3.72
CA ALA A 508 30.66 -24.63 4.16
C ALA A 508 30.40 -25.44 5.43
N ILE A 509 29.51 -24.97 6.31
CA ILE A 509 29.19 -25.64 7.58
C ILE A 509 27.83 -26.34 7.60
N ASP A 510 27.00 -26.19 6.57
CA ASP A 510 25.72 -26.87 6.44
C ASP A 510 25.93 -28.37 6.20
N PRO A 511 25.54 -29.25 7.15
CA PRO A 511 25.76 -30.70 7.04
C PRO A 511 24.91 -31.37 5.96
N THR A 512 23.92 -30.67 5.40
CA THR A 512 23.09 -31.20 4.31
C THR A 512 23.74 -31.03 2.94
N GLN A 513 24.79 -30.21 2.83
CA GLN A 513 25.54 -30.01 1.59
C GLN A 513 26.48 -31.18 1.30
N THR A 514 26.80 -31.38 0.02
CA THR A 514 27.82 -32.35 -0.39
C THR A 514 29.21 -31.87 0.03
N THR A 515 30.13 -32.80 0.31
CA THR A 515 31.52 -32.47 0.66
C THR A 515 32.19 -31.62 -0.42
N GLU A 516 31.90 -31.87 -1.70
CA GLU A 516 32.40 -31.05 -2.82
C GLU A 516 31.89 -29.61 -2.73
N THR A 517 30.60 -29.41 -2.42
CA THR A 517 30.02 -28.07 -2.27
C THR A 517 30.60 -27.32 -1.08
N GLN A 518 30.85 -28.02 0.02
CA GLN A 518 31.51 -27.46 1.21
C GLN A 518 32.94 -27.04 0.88
N LEU A 519 33.73 -27.91 0.23
CA LEU A 519 35.10 -27.62 -0.18
C LEU A 519 35.17 -26.45 -1.17
N ASN A 520 34.32 -26.43 -2.19
CA ASN A 520 34.24 -25.31 -3.14
C ASN A 520 33.92 -24.01 -2.42
N SER A 521 33.01 -24.04 -1.43
CA SER A 521 32.68 -22.85 -0.65
C SER A 521 33.85 -22.37 0.21
N LEU A 522 34.64 -23.27 0.81
CA LEU A 522 35.86 -22.91 1.53
C LEU A 522 36.92 -22.25 0.63
N CYS A 523 37.07 -22.74 -0.61
CA CYS A 523 37.97 -22.12 -1.60
C CYS A 523 37.52 -20.71 -1.99
N GLU A 524 36.22 -20.52 -2.21
CA GLU A 524 35.65 -19.20 -2.51
C GLU A 524 35.82 -18.22 -1.34
N LEU A 525 35.68 -18.69 -0.09
CA LEU A 525 35.96 -17.86 1.09
C LEU A 525 37.41 -17.35 1.13
N GLY A 526 38.39 -18.19 0.74
CA GLY A 526 39.78 -17.75 0.61
C GLY A 526 39.95 -16.64 -0.43
N THR A 527 39.29 -16.78 -1.58
CA THR A 527 39.32 -15.76 -2.66
C THR A 527 38.64 -14.46 -2.24
N LEU A 528 37.49 -14.55 -1.56
CA LEU A 528 36.74 -13.40 -1.06
C LEU A 528 37.51 -12.69 0.07
N SER A 529 38.16 -13.44 0.95
CA SER A 529 39.03 -12.90 2.00
C SER A 529 40.10 -11.98 1.41
N ASP A 530 40.83 -12.43 0.39
CA ASP A 530 41.83 -11.62 -0.30
C ASP A 530 41.24 -10.36 -0.94
N LYS A 531 40.10 -10.53 -1.62
CA LYS A 531 39.42 -9.42 -2.30
C LYS A 531 39.02 -8.33 -1.31
N VAL A 532 38.44 -8.70 -0.16
CA VAL A 532 38.02 -7.76 0.88
C VAL A 532 39.23 -7.16 1.63
N GLY A 533 40.29 -7.95 1.84
CA GLY A 533 41.50 -7.52 2.55
C GLY A 533 42.34 -6.48 1.80
N SER A 534 42.21 -6.42 0.47
CA SER A 534 42.86 -5.40 -0.36
C SER A 534 42.29 -3.98 -0.20
N LYS A 535 41.16 -3.83 0.51
CA LYS A 535 40.50 -2.54 0.71
C LYS A 535 41.07 -1.79 1.92
N THR A 536 41.07 -0.45 1.83
CA THR A 536 41.68 0.45 2.83
C THR A 536 40.90 0.57 4.14
N SER A 537 39.68 0.05 4.23
CA SER A 537 38.86 0.13 5.45
C SER A 537 39.32 -0.89 6.50
N ALA A 538 39.67 -0.40 7.69
CA ALA A 538 40.05 -1.25 8.82
C ALA A 538 38.95 -2.27 9.21
N LYS A 539 37.67 -1.90 9.05
CA LYS A 539 36.53 -2.79 9.34
C LYS A 539 36.45 -3.95 8.31
N LEU A 540 36.70 -3.67 7.04
CA LEU A 540 36.74 -4.71 6.00
C LEU A 540 37.96 -5.61 6.14
N ALA A 541 39.11 -5.05 6.54
CA ALA A 541 40.29 -5.84 6.87
C ALA A 541 40.01 -6.84 8.01
N ALA A 542 39.22 -6.46 9.01
CA ALA A 542 38.78 -7.36 10.08
C ALA A 542 37.85 -8.48 9.54
N VAL A 543 36.89 -8.16 8.66
CA VAL A 543 36.04 -9.17 7.99
C VAL A 543 36.88 -10.17 7.19
N SER A 544 37.86 -9.67 6.42
CA SER A 544 38.79 -10.49 5.66
C SER A 544 39.57 -11.44 6.57
N ALA A 545 40.20 -10.93 7.64
CA ALA A 545 40.96 -11.75 8.57
C ALA A 545 40.10 -12.83 9.24
N ALA A 546 38.89 -12.47 9.70
CA ALA A 546 37.97 -13.42 10.33
C ALA A 546 37.43 -14.47 9.34
N CYS A 547 37.17 -14.07 8.09
CA CYS A 547 36.78 -14.98 7.00
C CYS A 547 37.88 -16.00 6.70
N GLY A 548 39.13 -15.53 6.59
CA GLY A 548 40.30 -16.39 6.42
C GLY A 548 40.44 -17.39 7.57
N LEU A 549 40.35 -16.92 8.82
CA LEU A 549 40.39 -17.77 10.01
C LEU A 549 39.29 -18.84 9.98
N PHE A 550 38.04 -18.43 9.72
CA PHE A 550 36.90 -19.33 9.64
C PHE A 550 37.10 -20.42 8.58
N ALA A 551 37.57 -20.06 7.38
CA ALA A 551 37.85 -21.01 6.31
C ALA A 551 38.94 -22.04 6.72
N VAL A 552 40.00 -21.61 7.42
CA VAL A 552 41.05 -22.51 7.93
C VAL A 552 40.44 -23.54 8.87
N VAL A 553 39.71 -23.06 9.87
CA VAL A 553 39.25 -23.88 10.99
C VAL A 553 38.11 -24.80 10.56
N ALA A 554 37.21 -24.31 9.70
CA ALA A 554 36.16 -25.12 9.09
C ALA A 554 36.74 -26.24 8.21
N ALA A 555 37.79 -25.95 7.42
CA ALA A 555 38.50 -26.98 6.69
C ALA A 555 39.05 -28.04 7.65
N ILE A 556 39.84 -27.66 8.67
CA ILE A 556 40.42 -28.58 9.67
C ILE A 556 39.35 -29.48 10.27
N ALA A 557 38.20 -28.94 10.64
CA ALA A 557 37.10 -29.71 11.21
C ALA A 557 36.49 -30.69 10.21
N ALA A 558 36.24 -30.26 8.96
CA ALA A 558 35.73 -31.14 7.91
C ALA A 558 36.69 -32.32 7.65
N ILE A 559 37.99 -32.07 7.72
CA ILE A 559 39.05 -33.08 7.55
C ILE A 559 39.10 -34.06 8.73
N ALA A 560 39.00 -33.54 9.96
CA ALA A 560 39.01 -34.36 11.17
C ALA A 560 37.80 -35.30 11.27
N LEU A 561 36.69 -34.95 10.59
CA LEU A 561 35.46 -35.72 10.53
C LEU A 561 35.37 -36.65 9.32
N ALA A 562 36.27 -36.53 8.33
CA ALA A 562 36.28 -37.39 7.15
C ALA A 562 36.81 -38.80 7.49
N PRO A 563 36.05 -39.90 7.20
CA PRO A 563 36.41 -41.26 7.66
C PRO A 563 37.64 -41.89 6.97
N THR A 564 38.31 -41.21 6.03
CA THR A 564 39.36 -41.82 5.18
C THR A 564 40.65 -41.01 5.15
N GLY A 565 41.79 -41.68 5.37
CA GLY A 565 43.11 -41.08 5.58
C GLY A 565 43.71 -40.25 4.44
N ILE A 566 43.11 -40.25 3.24
CA ILE A 566 43.55 -39.41 2.10
C ILE A 566 43.03 -37.97 2.26
N GLY A 567 41.83 -37.79 2.84
CA GLY A 567 41.31 -36.47 3.18
C GLY A 567 42.16 -35.74 4.23
N LEU A 568 42.83 -36.50 5.10
CA LEU A 568 43.71 -35.98 6.16
C LEU A 568 44.94 -35.25 5.60
N ALA A 569 45.59 -35.80 4.58
CA ALA A 569 46.82 -35.24 4.02
C ALA A 569 46.57 -33.97 3.19
N ILE A 570 45.53 -34.00 2.33
CA ILE A 570 45.04 -32.83 1.58
C ILE A 570 44.60 -31.75 2.56
N GLY A 571 43.93 -32.18 3.61
CA GLY A 571 43.41 -31.30 4.61
C GLY A 571 44.46 -30.54 5.42
N PHE A 572 45.52 -31.21 5.85
CA PHE A 572 46.63 -30.55 6.55
C PHE A 572 47.41 -29.59 5.63
N ALA A 573 47.49 -29.87 4.32
CA ALA A 573 48.11 -28.95 3.35
C ALA A 573 47.27 -27.67 3.17
N VAL A 574 45.95 -27.82 3.02
CA VAL A 574 44.98 -26.71 2.93
C VAL A 574 44.99 -25.89 4.22
N ALA A 575 44.88 -26.53 5.38
CA ALA A 575 44.93 -25.89 6.69
C ALA A 575 46.27 -25.18 6.97
N GLY A 576 47.40 -25.76 6.56
CA GLY A 576 48.72 -25.18 6.71
C GLY A 576 48.93 -23.93 5.84
N ALA A 577 48.45 -23.96 4.60
CA ALA A 577 48.51 -22.80 3.70
C ALA A 577 47.56 -21.67 4.15
N LEU A 578 46.35 -22.02 4.60
CA LEU A 578 45.37 -21.08 5.15
C LEU A 578 45.86 -20.45 6.47
N ALA A 579 46.44 -21.22 7.40
CA ALA A 579 47.03 -20.70 8.63
C ALA A 579 48.24 -19.78 8.37
N ALA A 580 49.03 -20.05 7.33
CA ALA A 580 50.15 -19.21 6.93
C ALA A 580 49.72 -17.87 6.30
N ALA A 581 48.50 -17.81 5.73
CA ALA A 581 47.89 -16.59 5.19
C ALA A 581 47.20 -15.76 6.29
N SER A 582 46.47 -16.38 7.22
CA SER A 582 45.73 -15.70 8.28
C SER A 582 46.60 -15.23 9.46
N ILE A 583 47.70 -15.92 9.79
CA ILE A 583 48.67 -15.45 10.81
C ILE A 583 49.48 -14.25 10.29
N GLY A 584 49.54 -14.04 8.97
CA GLY A 584 50.23 -12.90 8.35
C GLY A 584 49.51 -11.55 8.50
N THR A 585 48.22 -11.55 8.84
CA THR A 585 47.39 -10.33 8.95
C THR A 585 47.14 -9.89 10.40
N GLY A 586 47.32 -10.77 11.38
CA GLY A 586 47.00 -10.51 12.79
C GLY A 586 48.11 -9.89 13.66
N ILE A 587 49.37 -9.86 13.20
CA ILE A 587 50.48 -9.25 13.97
C ILE A 587 51.28 -8.31 13.06
N GLY A 588 50.95 -7.02 13.17
CA GLY A 588 51.81 -5.93 12.70
C GLY A 588 51.49 -5.42 11.31
N ALA A 589 50.83 -4.26 11.27
CA ALA A 589 50.80 -3.37 10.12
C ALA A 589 52.23 -2.93 9.72
N GLN A 590 52.93 -3.76 8.93
CA GLN A 590 54.11 -3.37 8.16
C GLN A 590 54.62 -4.43 7.16
N ILE A 591 53.78 -5.37 6.71
CA ILE A 591 54.16 -6.30 5.64
C ILE A 591 53.58 -5.78 4.33
N THR A 592 54.47 -5.54 3.35
CA THR A 592 54.12 -5.10 2.00
C THR A 592 53.18 -6.09 1.31
N GLU A 593 52.12 -5.56 0.67
CA GLU A 593 51.08 -6.23 -0.15
C GLU A 593 51.56 -7.45 -0.95
N THR A 594 52.80 -7.42 -1.43
CA THR A 594 53.44 -8.45 -2.24
C THR A 594 53.49 -9.82 -1.56
N ASN A 595 53.60 -9.88 -0.23
CA ASN A 595 53.83 -11.14 0.50
C ASN A 595 52.55 -11.94 0.78
N LEU A 596 51.38 -11.29 0.75
CA LEU A 596 50.08 -11.93 0.94
C LEU A 596 49.60 -12.55 -0.38
N ALA A 597 49.66 -11.78 -1.47
CA ALA A 597 49.27 -12.23 -2.80
C ALA A 597 50.08 -13.45 -3.30
N ASP A 598 51.37 -13.54 -2.94
CA ASP A 598 52.21 -14.68 -3.30
C ASP A 598 51.85 -15.95 -2.50
N LYS A 599 51.47 -15.81 -1.23
CA LYS A 599 51.07 -16.95 -0.40
C LYS A 599 49.70 -17.49 -0.77
N THR A 600 48.74 -16.63 -1.10
CA THR A 600 47.43 -17.09 -1.58
C THR A 600 47.49 -17.66 -3.00
N ARG A 601 48.40 -17.17 -3.86
CA ARG A 601 48.68 -17.80 -5.16
C ARG A 601 49.19 -19.24 -4.97
N ASN A 602 50.16 -19.45 -4.08
CA ASN A 602 50.67 -20.79 -3.76
C ASN A 602 49.58 -21.71 -3.18
N PHE A 603 48.63 -21.17 -2.42
CA PHE A 603 47.46 -21.91 -1.93
C PHE A 603 46.53 -22.34 -3.06
N LYS A 604 46.22 -21.43 -3.99
CA LYS A 604 45.40 -21.73 -5.17
C LYS A 604 46.06 -22.79 -6.04
N ASP A 605 47.35 -22.67 -6.30
CA ASP A 605 48.11 -23.63 -7.10
C ASP A 605 48.09 -25.02 -6.44
N ALA A 606 48.28 -25.09 -5.12
CA ALA A 606 48.19 -26.37 -4.38
C ALA A 606 46.79 -27.00 -4.46
N LEU A 607 45.71 -26.21 -4.40
CA LEU A 607 44.35 -26.71 -4.57
C LEU A 607 44.04 -27.16 -5.99
N GLN A 608 44.60 -26.46 -6.99
CA GLN A 608 44.39 -26.75 -8.40
C GLN A 608 45.13 -28.03 -8.82
N ASP A 609 46.34 -28.25 -8.29
CA ASP A 609 47.10 -29.49 -8.42
C ASP A 609 46.39 -30.70 -7.77
N ILE A 610 45.57 -30.48 -6.73
CA ILE A 610 44.75 -31.55 -6.11
C ILE A 610 43.51 -31.87 -6.96
N ARG A 611 43.00 -30.91 -7.73
CA ARG A 611 41.77 -31.05 -8.54
C ARG A 611 41.99 -31.82 -9.84
N GLU A 612 43.21 -31.81 -10.37
CA GLU A 612 43.61 -32.57 -11.55
C GLU A 612 44.37 -33.84 -11.12
N PRO A 613 43.70 -34.98 -10.86
CA PRO A 613 44.43 -36.21 -10.60
C PRO A 613 45.24 -36.54 -11.85
N SER A 614 46.55 -36.71 -11.68
CA SER A 614 47.45 -37.16 -12.74
C SER A 614 46.90 -38.44 -13.36
N GLU A 615 46.50 -38.39 -14.63
CA GLU A 615 46.19 -39.56 -15.45
C GLU A 615 47.47 -40.38 -15.67
N GLU A 616 47.91 -41.12 -14.65
CA GLU A 616 48.88 -42.19 -14.85
C GLU A 616 48.12 -43.48 -15.20
N GLU A 617 48.08 -43.80 -16.50
CA GLU A 617 47.60 -45.08 -17.02
C GLU A 617 48.38 -46.25 -16.38
N PRO A 618 47.71 -47.25 -15.78
CA PRO A 618 48.39 -48.43 -15.29
C PRO A 618 48.76 -49.34 -16.48
N SER A 619 50.06 -49.42 -16.77
CA SER A 619 50.62 -50.40 -17.71
C SER A 619 50.39 -51.84 -17.20
N LEU A 620 49.48 -52.55 -17.87
CA LEU A 620 49.19 -53.97 -17.64
C LEU A 620 50.31 -54.83 -18.24
N ASN A 621 51.20 -55.32 -17.38
CA ASN A 621 52.24 -56.28 -17.74
C ASN A 621 51.70 -57.71 -17.53
N GLN A 622 51.22 -58.35 -18.59
CA GLN A 622 50.88 -59.78 -18.59
C GLN A 622 52.13 -60.62 -18.93
N GLY A 623 52.74 -61.21 -17.92
CA GLY A 623 53.73 -62.28 -18.04
C GLY A 623 53.19 -63.59 -17.47
N TYR A 624 53.02 -64.59 -18.33
CA TYR A 624 52.76 -65.99 -18.01
C TYR A 624 53.77 -66.59 -17.02
N ILE A 625 53.35 -67.59 -16.21
CA ILE A 625 54.03 -68.90 -16.06
C ILE A 625 53.12 -69.94 -15.36
N ARG A 626 53.20 -71.16 -15.89
CA ARG A 626 52.67 -72.49 -15.48
C ARG A 626 52.87 -72.84 -13.99
N VAL A 627 51.91 -73.58 -13.40
CA VAL A 627 51.90 -75.06 -13.18
C VAL A 627 50.45 -75.50 -13.08
#